data_AF-A0A5C7I505-F1
#
_entry.id   AF-A0A5C7I505-F1
#
_cell.length_a   1.000
_cell.length_b   1.000
_cell.length_c   1.000
_cell.angle_alpha   90.00
_cell.angle_beta   90.00
_cell.angle_gamma   90.00
#
_symmetry.space_group_name_H-M   'P 1'
#
loop_
_entity.id
_entity.type
_entity.pdbx_description
1 polymer ?
#
loop_
_entity_poly.entity_id
_entity_poly.type
_entity_poly.pdbx_seq_one_letter_code
_entity_poly.pdbx_strand_id
1 'polypeptide(L)'
;MQGNRYFRCNVDHCCYFKKVKLSFIILLLYVDDMLVASVDLEEINNLKKQLSSKFEMKDLGAAKQILGIRISRDKQEGTLKLSQVEYVRKVLQRFSMDDAKSVRTPLASHLRLSKNQSPKMKDEKDFMAKVQYASAIGSLMYDMTCT
;
A
#
# COMPACT_ATOMS: atom_id res chain seq x y z
N MET A 1 -8.67 -21.50 -11.07
CA MET A 1 -8.85 -21.73 -9.62
C MET A 1 -10.15 -22.48 -9.24
N GLN A 2 -11.06 -22.79 -10.17
CA GLN A 2 -12.36 -23.46 -9.86
C GLN A 2 -12.28 -24.90 -9.33
N GLY A 3 -11.12 -25.56 -9.30
CA GLY A 3 -10.97 -26.94 -8.80
C GLY A 3 -10.55 -27.09 -7.33
N ASN A 4 -10.13 -26.00 -6.64
CA ASN A 4 -9.43 -26.10 -5.35
C ASN A 4 -10.25 -25.69 -4.10
N ARG A 5 -11.57 -25.49 -4.24
CA ARG A 5 -12.48 -25.05 -3.15
C ARG A 5 -12.11 -23.71 -2.48
N TYR A 6 -11.54 -22.78 -3.24
CA TYR A 6 -11.39 -21.39 -2.80
C TYR A 6 -12.64 -20.60 -3.11
N PHE A 7 -13.08 -19.80 -2.15
CA PHE A 7 -14.17 -18.84 -2.28
C PHE A 7 -13.58 -17.45 -2.36
N ARG A 8 -14.04 -16.64 -3.32
CA ARG A 8 -13.69 -15.23 -3.38
C ARG A 8 -14.51 -14.48 -2.33
N CYS A 9 -13.88 -13.55 -1.60
CA CYS A 9 -14.56 -12.66 -0.68
C CYS A 9 -15.57 -11.78 -1.43
N ASN A 10 -16.74 -11.56 -0.83
CA ASN A 10 -17.78 -10.72 -1.42
C ASN A 10 -17.45 -9.22 -1.33
N VAL A 11 -16.60 -8.83 -0.37
CA VAL A 11 -16.21 -7.43 -0.14
C VAL A 11 -14.96 -7.07 -0.94
N ASP A 12 -13.97 -7.96 -0.97
CA ASP A 12 -12.70 -7.73 -1.68
C ASP A 12 -12.47 -8.82 -2.72
N HIS A 13 -12.49 -8.45 -4.00
CA HIS A 13 -12.28 -9.37 -5.10
C HIS A 13 -10.86 -9.94 -5.19
N CYS A 14 -9.90 -9.31 -4.53
CA CYS A 14 -8.51 -9.76 -4.42
C CYS A 14 -8.31 -10.78 -3.30
N CYS A 15 -9.30 -10.97 -2.43
CA CYS A 15 -9.24 -11.88 -1.30
C CYS A 15 -9.95 -13.20 -1.61
N TYR A 16 -9.22 -14.31 -1.45
CA TYR A 16 -9.72 -15.66 -1.58
C TYR A 16 -9.51 -16.40 -0.27
N PHE A 17 -10.45 -17.23 0.13
CA PHE A 17 -10.32 -18.05 1.32
C PHE A 17 -10.76 -19.48 1.06
N LYS A 18 -10.10 -20.42 1.72
CA LYS A 18 -10.43 -21.84 1.70
C LYS A 18 -10.52 -22.34 3.12
N LYS A 19 -11.66 -22.94 3.47
CA LYS A 19 -11.83 -23.61 4.77
C LYS A 19 -11.25 -25.02 4.68
N VAL A 20 -10.39 -25.40 5.64
CA VAL A 20 -9.76 -26.71 5.73
C VAL A 20 -10.02 -27.28 7.12
N LYS A 21 -11.04 -28.13 7.27
CA LYS A 21 -11.48 -28.68 8.57
C LYS A 21 -11.67 -27.57 9.63
N LEU A 22 -10.75 -27.48 10.59
CA LEU A 22 -10.71 -26.49 11.69
C LEU A 22 -9.78 -25.29 11.41
N SER A 23 -9.10 -25.28 10.27
CA SER A 23 -8.22 -24.21 9.81
C SER A 23 -8.82 -23.50 8.59
N PHE A 24 -8.17 -22.41 8.19
CA PHE A 24 -8.49 -21.66 6.99
C PHE A 24 -7.20 -21.18 6.33
N ILE A 25 -7.26 -21.00 5.02
CA ILE A 25 -6.21 -20.34 4.24
C ILE A 25 -6.82 -19.08 3.65
N ILE A 26 -6.17 -17.95 3.84
CA ILE A 26 -6.45 -16.68 3.17
C ILE A 26 -5.35 -16.47 2.15
N LEU A 27 -5.75 -16.16 0.93
CA LEU A 27 -4.92 -15.81 -0.19
C LEU A 27 -5.36 -14.42 -0.67
N LEU A 28 -4.52 -13.42 -0.48
CA LEU A 28 -4.67 -12.10 -1.06
C LEU A 28 -3.79 -12.02 -2.30
N LEU A 29 -4.37 -11.57 -3.41
CA LEU A 29 -3.71 -11.44 -4.70
C LEU A 29 -3.87 -10.01 -5.20
N TYR A 30 -2.77 -9.30 -5.35
CA TYR A 30 -2.75 -7.98 -5.98
C TYR A 30 -1.71 -7.96 -7.08
N VAL A 31 -2.17 -7.99 -8.34
CA VAL A 31 -1.29 -8.00 -9.52
C VAL A 31 -0.22 -9.10 -9.37
N ASP A 32 1.06 -8.72 -9.21
CA ASP A 32 2.20 -9.64 -9.07
C ASP A 32 2.49 -10.05 -7.62
N ASP A 33 1.92 -9.32 -6.65
CA ASP A 33 2.12 -9.56 -5.22
C ASP A 33 1.06 -10.51 -4.66
N MET A 34 1.51 -11.45 -3.82
CA MET A 34 0.65 -12.45 -3.21
C MET A 34 0.96 -12.59 -1.71
N LEU A 35 -0.08 -12.53 -0.88
CA LEU A 35 0.02 -12.77 0.55
C LEU A 35 -0.82 -13.99 0.94
N VAL A 36 -0.19 -14.91 1.67
CA VAL A 36 -0.83 -16.12 2.16
C VAL A 36 -0.80 -16.12 3.68
N ALA A 37 -1.97 -16.36 4.29
CA ALA A 37 -2.11 -16.50 5.74
C ALA A 37 -2.90 -17.77 6.07
N SER A 38 -2.43 -18.53 7.06
CA SER A 38 -3.13 -19.66 7.64
C SER A 38 -2.65 -19.88 9.07
N VAL A 39 -3.43 -20.62 9.85
CA VAL A 39 -3.01 -21.14 11.16
C VAL A 39 -1.98 -22.26 10.99
N ASP A 40 -2.07 -23.01 9.89
CA ASP A 40 -1.21 -24.15 9.62
C ASP A 40 -0.13 -23.80 8.58
N LEU A 41 1.14 -23.93 8.97
CA LEU A 41 2.28 -23.65 8.10
C LEU A 41 2.42 -24.71 6.99
N GLU A 42 2.00 -25.95 7.23
CA GLU A 42 2.04 -27.01 6.23
C GLU A 42 1.09 -26.69 5.07
N GLU A 43 -0.10 -26.18 5.37
CA GLU A 43 -1.06 -25.69 4.37
C GLU A 43 -0.50 -24.53 3.54
N ILE A 44 0.21 -23.59 4.17
CA ILE A 44 0.90 -22.50 3.46
C ILE A 44 1.95 -23.08 2.50
N ASN A 45 2.78 -24.01 2.97
CA ASN A 45 3.85 -24.60 2.17
C ASN A 45 3.32 -25.44 1.01
N ASN A 46 2.23 -26.19 1.24
CA ASN A 46 1.56 -26.95 0.19
C ASN A 46 0.98 -26.02 -0.88
N LEU A 47 0.31 -24.93 -0.47
CA LEU A 47 -0.21 -23.93 -1.41
C LEU A 47 0.93 -23.28 -2.21
N LYS A 48 2.03 -22.88 -1.56
CA LYS A 48 3.21 -22.30 -2.24
C LYS A 48 3.76 -23.25 -3.30
N LYS A 49 3.90 -24.54 -3.00
CA LYS A 49 4.35 -25.57 -3.95
C LYS A 49 3.40 -25.71 -5.14
N GLN A 50 2.09 -25.74 -4.89
CA GLN A 50 1.08 -25.85 -5.94
C GLN A 50 1.03 -24.63 -6.87
N LEU A 51 1.30 -23.44 -6.33
CA LEU A 51 1.36 -22.22 -7.13
C LEU A 51 2.67 -22.14 -7.91
N SER A 52 3.79 -22.46 -7.27
CA SER A 52 5.14 -22.44 -7.89
C SER A 52 5.29 -23.47 -9.01
N SER A 53 4.48 -24.54 -9.02
CA SER A 53 4.47 -25.50 -10.13
C SER A 53 3.69 -25.02 -11.36
N LYS A 54 2.88 -23.96 -11.22
CA LYS A 54 2.02 -23.42 -12.29
C LYS A 54 2.43 -22.03 -12.74
N PHE A 55 3.08 -21.28 -11.86
CA PHE A 55 3.48 -19.91 -12.07
C PHE A 55 4.94 -19.74 -11.66
N GLU A 56 5.69 -18.97 -12.44
CA GLU A 56 7.00 -18.51 -12.02
C GLU A 56 6.81 -17.51 -10.87
N MET A 57 7.19 -17.92 -9.66
CA MET A 57 7.04 -17.11 -8.47
C MET A 57 8.21 -17.30 -7.52
N LYS A 58 8.51 -16.27 -6.75
CA LYS A 58 9.56 -16.28 -5.73
C LYS A 58 8.95 -16.23 -4.34
N ASP A 59 9.34 -17.16 -3.48
CA ASP A 59 9.00 -17.07 -2.07
C ASP A 59 9.89 -16.02 -1.40
N LEU A 60 9.27 -14.95 -0.90
CA LEU A 60 9.95 -13.88 -0.15
C LEU A 60 9.99 -14.17 1.37
N GLY A 61 9.47 -15.32 1.80
CA GLY A 61 9.43 -15.76 3.18
C GLY A 61 8.28 -15.12 3.97
N ALA A 62 8.55 -14.73 5.21
CA ALA A 62 7.58 -14.02 6.02
C ALA A 62 7.29 -12.62 5.42
N ALA A 63 6.02 -12.22 5.39
CA ALA A 63 5.62 -10.94 4.85
C ALA A 63 6.29 -9.78 5.61
N LYS A 64 7.17 -9.05 4.91
CA LYS A 64 7.83 -7.84 5.41
C LYS A 64 7.33 -6.58 4.71
N GLN A 65 6.74 -6.73 3.53
CA GLN A 65 6.23 -5.63 2.72
C GLN A 65 5.14 -6.13 1.77
N ILE A 66 4.12 -5.32 1.53
CA ILE A 66 3.11 -5.53 0.49
C ILE A 66 2.63 -4.15 0.00
N LEU A 67 2.55 -3.93 -1.32
CA LEU A 67 2.11 -2.63 -1.89
C LEU A 67 2.87 -1.41 -1.35
N GLY A 68 4.16 -1.58 -0.99
CA GLY A 68 4.94 -0.50 -0.38
C GLY A 68 4.67 -0.25 1.11
N ILE A 69 3.74 -1.00 1.72
CA ILE A 69 3.48 -0.98 3.17
C ILE A 69 4.41 -1.98 3.84
N ARG A 70 5.27 -1.51 4.73
CA ARG A 70 6.15 -2.36 5.55
C ARG A 70 5.35 -3.01 6.67
N ILE A 71 5.50 -4.33 6.79
CA ILE A 71 4.86 -5.15 7.82
C ILE A 71 5.94 -5.57 8.83
N SER A 72 5.69 -5.30 10.11
CA SER A 72 6.52 -5.77 11.21
C SER A 72 5.64 -6.57 12.16
N ARG A 73 5.94 -7.86 12.33
CA ARG A 73 5.19 -8.76 13.22
C ARG A 73 6.09 -9.20 14.36
N ASP A 74 5.65 -8.90 15.57
CA ASP A 74 6.25 -9.43 16.80
C ASP A 74 5.36 -10.54 17.34
N LYS A 75 5.89 -11.77 17.37
CA LYS A 75 5.13 -12.92 17.87
C LYS A 75 5.16 -13.04 19.39
N GLN A 76 6.18 -12.51 20.05
CA GLN A 76 6.30 -12.57 21.51
C GLN A 76 5.33 -11.58 22.13
N GLU A 77 5.30 -10.36 21.61
CA GLU A 77 4.37 -9.31 22.03
C GLU A 77 2.97 -9.45 21.38
N GLY A 78 2.82 -10.34 20.40
CA GLY A 78 1.57 -10.52 19.67
C GLY A 78 1.15 -9.30 18.83
N THR A 79 2.09 -8.44 18.44
CA THR A 79 1.80 -7.19 17.72
C THR A 79 2.04 -7.29 16.21
N LEU A 80 1.23 -6.58 15.45
CA LEU A 80 1.39 -6.36 14.01
C LEU A 80 1.42 -4.85 13.76
N LYS A 81 2.51 -4.34 13.18
CA LYS A 81 2.71 -2.94 12.86
C LYS A 81 2.82 -2.78 11.35
N LEU A 82 2.12 -1.78 10.82
CA LEU A 82 2.17 -1.38 9.42
C LEU A 82 2.83 0.00 9.33
N SER A 83 3.67 0.21 8.32
CA SER A 83 4.40 1.47 8.15
C SER A 83 4.55 1.82 6.68
N GLN A 84 4.21 3.06 6.34
CA GLN A 84 4.40 3.64 5.00
C GLN A 84 5.54 4.69 4.96
N VAL A 85 6.41 4.71 5.96
CA VAL A 85 7.47 5.72 6.08
C VAL A 85 8.35 5.82 4.82
N GLU A 86 8.60 4.70 4.15
CA GLU A 86 9.37 4.69 2.91
C GLU A 86 8.62 5.33 1.73
N TYR A 87 7.31 5.15 1.65
CA TYR A 87 6.48 5.81 0.65
C TYR A 87 6.47 7.32 0.87
N VAL A 88 6.17 7.76 2.11
CA VAL A 88 6.18 9.19 2.48
C VAL A 88 7.53 9.83 2.16
N ARG A 89 8.65 9.17 2.49
CA ARG A 89 9.99 9.67 2.17
C ARG A 89 10.21 9.82 0.67
N LYS A 90 9.80 8.84 -0.15
CA LYS A 90 9.88 8.92 -1.61
C LYS A 90 9.05 10.08 -2.17
N VAL A 91 7.85 10.30 -1.63
CA VAL A 91 6.99 11.43 -2.01
C VAL A 91 7.68 12.76 -1.68
N LEU A 92 8.20 12.92 -0.46
CA LEU A 92 8.92 14.14 -0.08
C LEU A 92 10.12 14.42 -0.99
N GLN A 93 10.96 13.42 -1.25
CA GLN A 93 12.11 13.56 -2.16
C GLN A 93 11.68 13.92 -3.59
N ARG A 94 10.62 13.26 -4.10
CA ARG A 94 10.10 13.52 -5.45
C ARG A 94 9.66 14.97 -5.64
N PHE A 95 9.12 15.61 -4.61
CA PHE A 95 8.68 17.00 -4.65
C PHE A 95 9.68 17.97 -4.02
N SER A 96 10.91 17.53 -3.75
CA SER A 96 11.99 18.36 -3.16
C SER A 96 11.60 18.97 -1.81
N MET A 97 10.94 18.17 -0.97
CA MET A 97 10.44 18.52 0.36
C MET A 97 11.09 17.68 1.48
N ASP A 98 12.19 16.99 1.19
CA ASP A 98 12.91 16.14 2.15
C ASP A 98 13.49 16.92 3.34
N ASP A 99 13.82 18.20 3.14
CA ASP A 99 14.25 19.13 4.20
C ASP A 99 13.11 19.99 4.76
N ALA A 100 11.85 19.70 4.42
CA ALA A 100 10.72 20.50 4.88
C ALA A 100 10.56 20.41 6.41
N LYS A 101 10.34 21.57 7.05
CA LYS A 101 10.11 21.64 8.48
C LYS A 101 8.78 20.97 8.84
N SER A 102 8.84 19.97 9.71
CA SER A 102 7.64 19.33 10.25
C SER A 102 6.83 20.33 11.08
N VAL A 103 5.54 20.46 10.74
CA VAL A 103 4.58 21.30 11.45
C VAL A 103 3.28 20.52 11.64
N ARG A 104 2.61 20.72 12.78
CA ARG A 104 1.34 20.03 13.08
C ARG A 104 0.20 20.47 12.17
N THR A 105 0.25 21.69 11.68
CA THR A 105 -0.76 22.25 10.80
C THR A 105 -0.04 22.96 9.65
N PRO A 106 0.06 22.32 8.46
CA PRO A 106 0.84 22.85 7.34
C PRO A 106 0.23 24.12 6.73
N LEU A 107 -1.06 24.33 6.92
CA LEU A 107 -1.78 25.52 6.47
C LEU A 107 -2.27 26.32 7.67
N ALA A 108 -1.97 27.62 7.70
CA ALA A 108 -2.46 28.48 8.76
C ALA A 108 -4.00 28.58 8.71
N SER A 109 -4.67 28.47 9.85
CA SER A 109 -6.15 28.45 9.95
C SER A 109 -6.82 29.72 9.42
N HIS A 110 -6.10 30.84 9.40
CA HIS A 110 -6.57 32.12 8.88
C HIS A 110 -6.33 32.30 7.37
N LEU A 111 -5.63 31.36 6.71
CA LEU A 111 -5.37 31.46 5.28
C LEU A 111 -6.64 31.15 4.49
N ARG A 112 -7.25 32.18 3.93
CA ARG A 112 -8.37 32.05 2.98
C ARG A 112 -7.84 32.10 1.56
N LEU A 113 -7.87 30.96 0.89
CA LEU A 113 -7.53 30.87 -0.53
C LEU A 113 -8.63 31.52 -1.37
N SER A 114 -8.26 32.32 -2.36
CA SER A 114 -9.19 32.96 -3.30
C SER A 114 -8.63 32.95 -4.72
N LYS A 115 -9.52 33.12 -5.72
CA LYS A 115 -9.12 33.21 -7.14
C LYS A 115 -8.11 34.33 -7.42
N ASN A 116 -8.04 35.34 -6.56
CA ASN A 116 -7.10 36.44 -6.69
C ASN A 116 -5.65 36.04 -6.45
N GLN A 117 -5.40 34.89 -5.82
CA GLN A 117 -4.07 34.32 -5.57
C GLN A 117 -3.62 33.35 -6.67
N SER A 118 -4.45 33.13 -7.70
CA SER A 118 -4.06 32.36 -8.86
C SER A 118 -3.01 33.11 -9.70
N PRO A 119 -2.11 32.41 -10.41
CA PRO A 119 -1.15 33.01 -11.33
C PRO A 119 -1.82 33.98 -12.32
N LYS A 120 -1.36 35.23 -12.33
CA LYS A 120 -1.89 36.28 -13.22
C LYS A 120 -0.96 36.53 -14.39
N MET A 121 0.35 36.58 -14.12
CA MET A 121 1.36 36.87 -15.13
C MET A 121 1.74 35.62 -15.93
N LYS A 122 2.29 35.82 -17.13
CA LYS A 122 2.74 34.72 -18.00
C LYS A 122 3.81 33.88 -17.30
N ASP A 123 4.79 34.52 -16.68
CA ASP A 123 5.89 33.83 -16.00
C ASP A 123 5.42 32.97 -14.82
N GLU A 124 4.43 33.46 -14.05
CA GLU A 124 3.82 32.69 -12.96
C GLU A 124 3.07 31.46 -13.48
N LYS A 125 2.35 31.60 -14.61
CA LYS A 125 1.64 30.48 -15.26
C LYS A 125 2.63 29.47 -15.82
N ASP A 126 3.68 29.93 -16.47
CA ASP A 126 4.74 29.09 -17.05
C ASP A 126 5.52 28.35 -15.95
N PHE A 127 5.70 28.96 -14.78
CA PHE A 127 6.26 28.31 -13.60
C PHE A 127 5.29 27.25 -13.03
N MET A 128 4.02 27.61 -12.78
CA MET A 128 3.03 26.68 -12.23
C MET A 128 2.73 25.50 -13.16
N ALA A 129 2.84 25.67 -14.47
CA ALA A 129 2.73 24.57 -15.44
C ALA A 129 3.80 23.49 -15.25
N LYS A 130 4.96 23.83 -14.65
CA LYS A 130 6.03 22.88 -14.32
C LYS A 130 5.82 22.20 -12.97
N VAL A 131 4.97 22.77 -12.12
CA VAL A 131 4.66 22.19 -10.81
C VAL A 131 3.67 21.05 -10.98
N GLN A 132 4.06 19.85 -10.59
CA GLN A 132 3.25 18.64 -10.71
C GLN A 132 2.17 18.56 -9.60
N TYR A 133 1.33 19.60 -9.47
CA TYR A 133 0.34 19.72 -8.38
C TYR A 133 -0.61 18.52 -8.32
N ALA A 134 -1.20 18.12 -9.45
CA ALA A 134 -2.08 16.95 -9.51
C ALA A 134 -1.39 15.66 -9.05
N SER A 135 -0.11 15.50 -9.37
CA SER A 135 0.67 14.35 -8.90
C SER A 135 0.98 14.41 -7.41
N ALA A 136 1.22 15.60 -6.85
CA ALA A 136 1.42 15.78 -5.41
C ALA A 136 0.15 15.43 -4.64
N ILE A 137 -0.99 15.95 -5.07
CA ILE A 137 -2.31 15.62 -4.49
C ILE A 137 -2.59 14.12 -4.62
N GLY A 138 -2.37 13.52 -5.79
CA GLY A 138 -2.56 12.08 -5.96
C GLY A 138 -1.69 11.24 -5.02
N SER A 139 -0.46 11.68 -4.75
CA SER A 139 0.44 10.98 -3.81
C SER A 139 -0.04 11.09 -2.36
N LEU A 140 -0.55 12.26 -1.96
CA LEU A 140 -1.13 12.47 -0.63
C LEU A 140 -2.44 11.70 -0.43
N MET A 141 -3.27 11.64 -1.47
CA MET A 141 -4.50 10.85 -1.44
C MET A 141 -4.19 9.37 -1.27
N TYR A 142 -3.19 8.85 -1.98
CA TYR A 142 -2.76 7.46 -1.82
C TYR A 142 -2.31 7.17 -0.38
N ASP A 143 -1.45 8.01 0.20
CA ASP A 143 -0.99 7.89 1.60
C ASP A 143 -2.17 7.84 2.58
N MET A 144 -3.18 8.71 2.39
CA MET A 144 -4.39 8.76 3.22
C MET A 144 -5.27 7.51 3.09
N THR A 145 -5.40 6.95 1.90
CA THR A 145 -6.32 5.83 1.64
C THR A 145 -5.73 4.45 1.88
N CYS A 146 -4.40 4.32 1.86
CA CYS A 146 -3.72 3.03 1.98
C CYS A 146 -3.28 2.71 3.42
N THR A 147 -3.54 3.60 4.39
CA THR A 147 -3.40 3.39 5.84
C THR A 147 -4.73 3.09 6.49
#